data_AF-A0A4R2JUZ0-F1
#
_entry.id   AF-A0A4R2JUZ0-F1
#
_cell.length_a   1.000
_cell.length_b   1.000
_cell.length_c   1.000
_cell.angle_alpha   90.00
_cell.angle_beta   90.00
_cell.angle_gamma   90.00
#
_symmetry.space_group_name_H-M   'P 1'
#
loop_
_entity.id
_entity.type
_entity.pdbx_description
1 polymer ?
#
loop_
_entity_poly.entity_id
_entity_poly.type
_entity_poly.pdbx_seq_one_letter_code
_entity_poly.pdbx_strand_id
1 'polypeptide(L)'
;MPLSAVVRDRCRALLPVGEQLRYVFPATSLWSGRAVMLADFIVAVTDNQVIVLGCRWLRRNRPSSVWATYPRGLRLGPVEMYGSLPPTVTIGALLLEVDEEYVPVIRAADAELEDCLPLDPLPDL
;
A
#
# COMPACT_ATOMS: atom_id res chain seq x y z
N MET A 1 -12.11 -5.39 -6.57
CA MET A 1 -12.95 -4.18 -6.62
C MET A 1 -12.19 -3.02 -6.03
N PRO A 2 -12.40 -1.77 -6.48
CA PRO A 2 -11.77 -0.62 -5.84
C PRO A 2 -12.43 -0.34 -4.47
N LEU A 3 -11.64 0.13 -3.50
CA LEU A 3 -12.18 0.63 -2.23
C LEU A 3 -13.22 1.73 -2.48
N SER A 4 -14.31 1.69 -1.70
CA SER A 4 -15.40 2.68 -1.79
C SER A 4 -14.90 4.12 -1.62
N ALA A 5 -15.59 5.08 -2.24
CA ALA A 5 -15.26 6.50 -2.13
C ALA A 5 -15.16 6.97 -0.67
N VAL A 6 -16.07 6.51 0.19
CA VAL A 6 -16.08 6.84 1.62
C VAL A 6 -14.79 6.40 2.32
N VAL A 7 -14.25 5.23 1.97
CA VAL A 7 -12.97 4.76 2.53
C VAL A 7 -11.82 5.62 2.01
N ARG A 8 -11.81 5.93 0.71
CA ARG A 8 -10.81 6.80 0.09
C ARG A 8 -10.78 8.19 0.72
N ASP A 9 -11.94 8.77 1.02
CA ASP A 9 -12.05 10.08 1.67
C ASP A 9 -11.51 10.06 3.10
N ARG A 10 -11.73 8.98 3.85
CA ARG A 10 -11.12 8.78 5.16
C ARG A 10 -9.60 8.68 5.08
N CYS A 11 -9.07 7.99 4.07
CA CYS A 11 -7.63 7.94 3.83
C CYS A 11 -7.08 9.34 3.54
N ARG A 12 -7.73 10.11 2.64
CA ARG A 12 -7.34 11.48 2.29
C ARG A 12 -7.27 12.40 3.50
N ALA A 13 -8.21 12.26 4.44
CA ALA A 13 -8.24 13.06 5.66
C ALA A 13 -7.04 12.82 6.61
N LEU A 14 -6.28 11.73 6.40
CA LEU A 14 -5.08 11.40 7.17
C LEU A 14 -3.78 11.68 6.40
N LEU A 15 -3.86 12.11 5.14
CA LEU A 15 -2.68 12.46 4.35
C LEU A 15 -2.14 13.84 4.74
N PRO A 16 -0.83 14.09 4.59
CA PRO A 16 -0.27 15.42 4.70
C PRO A 16 -0.96 16.41 3.74
N VAL A 17 -0.96 17.69 4.11
CA VAL A 17 -1.56 18.75 3.29
C VAL A 17 -0.87 18.81 1.92
N GLY A 18 -1.67 18.79 0.85
CA GLY A 18 -1.19 18.85 -0.53
C GLY A 18 -0.92 17.50 -1.18
N GLU A 19 -0.90 16.40 -0.42
CA GLU A 19 -0.72 15.06 -0.98
C GLU A 19 -1.99 14.55 -1.68
N GLN A 20 -1.81 13.96 -2.87
CA GLN A 20 -2.89 13.38 -3.65
C GLN A 20 -2.82 11.85 -3.63
N LEU A 21 -3.94 11.20 -3.31
CA LEU A 21 -4.05 9.74 -3.27
C LEU A 21 -4.08 9.16 -4.70
N ARG A 22 -3.05 8.41 -5.09
CA ARG A 22 -2.94 7.72 -6.39
C ARG A 22 -3.44 6.28 -6.30
N TYR A 23 -2.83 5.50 -5.42
CA TYR A 23 -3.19 4.11 -5.18
C TYR A 23 -3.56 3.88 -3.73
N VAL A 24 -4.43 2.91 -3.50
CA VAL A 24 -4.85 2.54 -2.16
C VAL A 24 -5.33 1.10 -2.13
N PHE A 25 -4.89 0.34 -1.13
CA PHE A 25 -5.33 -1.03 -0.93
C PHE A 25 -5.36 -1.40 0.56
N PRO A 26 -6.31 -2.24 0.99
CA PRO A 26 -6.33 -2.80 2.32
C PRO A 26 -5.28 -3.92 2.44
N ALA A 27 -4.74 -4.07 3.63
CA ALA A 27 -3.81 -5.14 3.95
C ALA A 27 -3.98 -5.56 5.41
N THR A 28 -3.62 -6.79 5.74
CA THR A 28 -3.72 -7.30 7.11
C THR A 28 -2.39 -7.91 7.51
N SER A 29 -1.87 -7.55 8.69
CA SER A 29 -0.69 -8.20 9.25
C SER A 29 -1.11 -9.24 10.28
N LEU A 30 -0.51 -10.42 10.21
CA LEU A 30 -0.61 -11.47 11.22
C LEU A 30 0.50 -11.35 12.30
N TRP A 31 1.44 -10.41 12.15
CA TRP A 31 2.64 -10.36 12.97
C TRP A 31 2.97 -8.93 13.42
N SER A 32 2.90 -8.68 14.73
CA SER A 32 3.31 -7.40 15.32
C SER A 32 4.60 -7.53 16.14
N GLY A 33 5.63 -8.21 15.61
CA GLY A 33 6.99 -8.30 16.18
C GLY A 33 7.17 -9.01 17.54
N ARG A 34 6.17 -8.98 18.41
CA ARG A 34 6.15 -9.53 19.78
C ARG A 34 4.99 -10.49 20.02
N ALA A 35 3.95 -10.47 19.19
CA ALA A 35 2.79 -11.36 19.29
C ALA A 35 2.13 -11.54 17.91
N VAL A 36 1.44 -12.67 17.74
CA VAL A 36 0.48 -12.87 16.65
C VAL A 36 -0.78 -12.07 16.99
N MET A 37 -0.89 -10.87 16.40
CA MET A 37 -2.10 -10.07 16.44
C MET A 37 -2.48 -9.68 15.03
N LEU A 38 -3.74 -9.94 14.68
CA LEU A 38 -4.37 -9.43 13.49
C LEU A 38 -4.50 -7.90 13.60
N ALA A 39 -3.75 -7.19 12.76
CA ALA A 39 -3.82 -5.75 12.61
C ALA A 39 -4.17 -5.40 11.17
N ASP A 40 -5.21 -4.60 11.00
CA ASP A 40 -5.64 -4.13 9.69
C ASP A 40 -4.97 -2.80 9.34
N PHE A 41 -4.51 -2.70 8.10
CA PHE A 41 -3.87 -1.53 7.55
C PHE A 41 -4.52 -1.13 6.22
N ILE A 42 -4.36 0.14 5.86
CA ILE A 42 -4.57 0.61 4.51
C ILE A 42 -3.27 1.24 4.04
N VAL A 43 -2.75 0.78 2.92
CA VAL A 43 -1.57 1.37 2.28
C VAL A 43 -2.08 2.41 1.27
N ALA A 44 -1.64 3.65 1.43
CA ALA A 44 -1.92 4.77 0.56
C ALA A 44 -0.63 5.19 -0.16
N VAL A 45 -0.64 5.19 -1.47
CA VAL A 45 0.45 5.70 -2.30
C VAL A 45 0.03 7.05 -2.87
N THR A 46 0.86 8.05 -2.65
CA THR A 46 0.67 9.41 -3.13
C THR A 46 1.71 9.74 -4.20
N ASP A 47 1.78 11.00 -4.62
CA ASP A 47 2.82 11.46 -5.55
C ASP A 47 4.21 11.39 -4.92
N ASN A 48 4.34 11.68 -3.61
CA ASN A 48 5.64 11.82 -2.96
C ASN A 48 5.92 10.77 -1.88
N GLN A 49 4.91 10.02 -1.43
CA GLN A 49 5.04 9.15 -0.26
C GLN A 49 4.24 7.85 -0.39
N VAL A 50 4.69 6.84 0.36
CA VAL A 50 3.90 5.66 0.71
C VAL A 50 3.55 5.76 2.18
N ILE A 51 2.27 5.78 2.50
CA ILE A 51 1.76 5.98 3.86
C ILE A 51 0.98 4.73 4.27
N VAL A 52 1.40 4.10 5.37
CA VAL A 52 0.70 2.98 5.98
C VAL A 52 -0.22 3.53 7.06
N LEU A 53 -1.52 3.34 6.90
CA LEU A 53 -2.55 3.78 7.83
C LEU A 53 -3.01 2.62 8.70
N GLY A 54 -2.95 2.79 10.02
CA GLY A 54 -3.50 1.83 10.97
C GLY A 54 -5.02 1.94 11.06
N CYS A 55 -5.72 0.80 10.99
CA CYS A 55 -7.16 0.74 11.18
C CYS A 55 -7.54 0.42 12.62
N ARG A 56 -8.76 0.78 13.00
CA ARG A 56 -9.32 0.35 14.30
C ARG A 56 -9.53 -1.16 14.32
N TRP A 57 -9.40 -1.76 15.50
CA TRP A 57 -9.61 -3.19 15.73
C TRP A 57 -10.96 -3.65 15.15
N LEU A 58 -10.94 -4.75 14.37
CA LEU A 58 -12.10 -5.33 13.67
C LEU A 58 -12.78 -4.38 12.65
N ARG A 59 -12.08 -3.34 12.17
CA ARG A 59 -12.61 -2.35 11.22
C ARG A 59 -11.60 -2.06 10.10
N ARG A 60 -11.30 -3.06 9.27
CA ARG A 60 -10.38 -3.03 8.10
C ARG A 60 -10.51 -1.83 7.15
N ASN A 61 -11.71 -1.24 7.06
CA ASN A 61 -12.02 -0.10 6.17
C ASN A 61 -12.20 1.24 6.91
N ARG A 62 -11.62 1.38 8.11
CA ARG A 62 -11.70 2.60 8.92
C ARG A 62 -10.32 2.97 9.45
N PRO A 63 -9.50 3.63 8.62
CA PRO A 63 -8.19 4.10 9.06
C PRO A 63 -8.39 5.16 10.16
N SER A 64 -7.52 5.14 11.15
CA SER A 64 -7.60 6.03 12.32
C SER A 64 -6.31 6.75 12.66
N SER A 65 -5.17 6.28 12.15
CA SER A 65 -3.87 6.86 12.44
C SER A 65 -2.89 6.56 11.32
N VAL A 66 -1.86 7.41 11.18
CA VAL A 66 -0.68 7.09 10.39
C VAL A 66 0.21 6.16 11.22
N TRP A 67 0.50 4.97 10.68
CA TRP A 67 1.40 4.01 11.29
C TRP A 67 2.85 4.27 10.89
N ALA A 68 3.09 4.47 9.60
CA ALA A 68 4.41 4.75 9.04
C ALA A 68 4.31 5.54 7.74
N THR A 69 5.36 6.28 7.42
CA THR A 69 5.52 7.02 6.17
C THR A 69 6.87 6.67 5.56
N TYR A 70 6.89 6.40 4.26
CA TYR A 70 8.06 6.02 3.48
C TYR A 70 8.15 6.92 2.22
N PRO A 71 9.34 7.08 1.62
CA PRO A 71 9.48 7.80 0.35
C PRO A 71 8.71 7.09 -0.78
N ARG A 72 8.24 7.84 -1.79
CA ARG A 72 7.56 7.28 -2.98
C ARG A 72 8.38 6.20 -3.70
N GLY A 73 9.71 6.31 -3.64
CA GLY A 73 10.66 5.36 -4.21
C GLY A 73 10.70 4.00 -3.51
N LEU A 74 9.96 3.81 -2.42
CA LEU A 74 9.83 2.49 -1.79
C LEU A 74 9.07 1.54 -2.72
N ARG A 75 9.74 0.48 -3.16
CA ARG A 75 9.11 -0.66 -3.84
C ARG A 75 8.23 -1.43 -2.86
N LEU A 76 6.97 -1.65 -3.23
CA LEU A 76 5.96 -2.34 -2.43
C LEU A 76 6.06 -3.87 -2.58
N GLY A 77 6.49 -4.34 -3.75
CA GLY A 77 6.78 -5.74 -4.01
C GLY A 77 8.16 -6.19 -3.49
N PRO A 78 8.53 -7.46 -3.74
CA PRO A 78 7.80 -8.45 -4.52
C PRO A 78 6.49 -8.89 -3.87
N VAL A 79 5.49 -9.21 -4.72
CA VAL A 79 4.25 -9.85 -4.26
C VAL A 79 4.45 -11.35 -4.30
N GLU A 80 4.53 -11.97 -3.13
CA GLU A 80 4.66 -13.41 -2.99
C GLU A 80 3.30 -14.09 -3.17
N MET A 81 3.26 -15.08 -4.05
CA MET A 81 2.05 -15.81 -4.43
C MET A 81 2.13 -17.24 -3.92
N TYR A 82 1.09 -17.69 -3.24
CA TYR A 82 1.10 -18.97 -2.52
C TYR A 82 -0.09 -19.85 -2.89
N GLY A 83 -0.42 -19.98 -4.18
CA GLY A 83 -1.41 -20.92 -4.71
C GLY A 83 -2.83 -20.75 -4.11
N SER A 84 -3.06 -21.32 -2.92
CA SER A 84 -4.32 -21.24 -2.15
C SER A 84 -4.29 -20.26 -0.97
N LEU A 85 -3.14 -19.68 -0.60
CA LEU A 85 -3.03 -18.68 0.46
C LEU A 85 -3.07 -17.24 -0.11
N PRO A 86 -3.50 -16.25 0.71
CA PRO A 86 -3.48 -14.85 0.30
C PRO A 86 -2.06 -14.41 -0.13
N PRO A 87 -1.95 -13.60 -1.20
CA PRO A 87 -0.68 -13.00 -1.57
C PRO A 87 -0.12 -12.14 -0.43
N THR A 88 1.21 -12.02 -0.35
CA THR A 88 1.85 -11.19 0.68
C THR A 88 2.85 -10.20 0.10
N VAL A 89 3.02 -9.08 0.81
CA VAL A 89 4.05 -8.08 0.56
C VAL A 89 4.71 -7.64 1.86
N THR A 90 5.95 -7.16 1.76
CA THR A 90 6.67 -6.59 2.90
C THR A 90 6.85 -5.09 2.72
N ILE A 91 6.27 -4.29 3.63
CA ILE A 91 6.38 -2.82 3.61
C ILE A 91 7.04 -2.38 4.91
N GLY A 92 8.31 -1.97 4.81
CA GLY A 92 9.16 -1.72 5.97
C GLY A 92 9.27 -2.97 6.84
N ALA A 93 8.81 -2.89 8.09
CA ALA A 93 8.84 -4.02 9.02
C ALA A 93 7.54 -4.86 9.04
N LEU A 94 6.56 -4.56 8.19
CA LEU A 94 5.27 -5.24 8.17
C LEU A 94 5.24 -6.28 7.05
N LEU A 95 5.01 -7.54 7.42
CA LEU A 95 4.52 -8.57 6.51
C LEU A 95 2.99 -8.45 6.43
N LEU A 96 2.48 -8.28 5.22
CA LEU A 96 1.10 -7.92 4.94
C LEU A 96 0.48 -8.91 3.96
N GLU A 97 -0.62 -9.52 4.39
CA GLU A 97 -1.54 -10.23 3.50
C GLU A 97 -2.41 -9.22 2.75
N VAL A 98 -2.54 -9.43 1.44
CA VAL A 98 -3.33 -8.58 0.55
C VAL A 98 -4.31 -9.45 -0.24
N ASP A 99 -5.50 -8.93 -0.50
CA ASP A 99 -6.45 -9.66 -1.33
C ASP A 99 -5.94 -9.65 -2.79
N GLU A 100 -6.08 -10.77 -3.50
CA GLU A 100 -5.54 -10.95 -4.86
C GLU A 100 -5.97 -9.85 -5.83
N GLU A 101 -7.18 -9.30 -5.63
CA GLU A 101 -7.72 -8.20 -6.41
C GLU A 101 -6.92 -6.89 -6.35
N TYR A 102 -6.05 -6.72 -5.34
CA TYR A 102 -5.18 -5.55 -5.19
C TYR A 102 -3.75 -5.79 -5.66
N VAL A 103 -3.37 -7.01 -6.06
CA VAL A 103 -2.05 -7.28 -6.63
C VAL A 103 -1.75 -6.40 -7.86
N PRO A 104 -2.69 -6.18 -8.80
CA PRO A 104 -2.46 -5.27 -9.92
C PRO A 104 -2.21 -3.82 -9.47
N VAL A 105 -2.82 -3.39 -8.35
CA VAL A 105 -2.62 -2.04 -7.79
C VAL A 105 -1.21 -1.87 -7.26
N ILE A 106 -0.69 -2.89 -6.56
CA ILE A 106 0.68 -2.90 -6.04
C ILE A 106 1.68 -2.85 -7.20
N ARG A 107 1.49 -3.73 -8.19
CA ARG A 107 2.37 -3.78 -9.38
C ARG A 107 2.32 -2.49 -10.20
N ALA A 108 1.15 -1.87 -10.33
CA ALA A 108 1.02 -0.59 -11.02
C ALA A 108 1.77 0.53 -10.27
N ALA A 109 1.66 0.59 -8.94
CA ALA A 109 2.39 1.57 -8.14
C ALA A 109 3.91 1.41 -8.24
N ASP A 110 4.40 0.17 -8.30
CA ASP A 110 5.83 -0.14 -8.49
C ASP A 110 6.30 0.12 -9.93
N ALA A 111 5.45 -0.08 -10.93
CA ALA A 111 5.79 0.16 -12.34
C ALA A 111 6.02 1.66 -12.65
N GLU A 112 5.47 2.56 -11.83
CA GLU A 112 5.73 3.99 -11.92
C GLU A 112 7.06 4.44 -11.28
N LEU A 113 7.83 3.52 -10.70
CA LEU A 113 9.16 3.84 -10.19
C LEU A 113 10.14 4.11 -11.35
N GLU A 114 11.07 5.04 -11.15
CA GLU A 114 12.00 5.50 -12.19
C GLU A 114 12.83 4.37 -12.83
N ASP A 115 13.19 3.35 -12.05
CA ASP A 115 13.97 2.20 -12.50
C ASP A 115 13.16 1.18 -13.30
N CYS A 116 11.84 1.36 -13.39
CA CYS A 116 10.90 0.51 -14.11
C CYS A 116 10.42 1.14 -15.42
N LEU A 117 10.83 2.39 -15.71
CA LEU A 117 10.49 3.06 -16.96
C LEU A 117 11.33 2.50 -18.10
N PRO A 118 10.74 2.28 -19.29
CA PRO A 118 11.51 1.91 -20.46
C PRO A 118 12.54 3.01 -20.76
N LEU A 119 13.72 2.62 -21.26
CA LEU A 119 14.69 3.57 -21.78
C LEU A 119 14.04 4.49 -22.81
N ASP A 120 14.35 5.78 -22.73
CA ASP A 120 13.88 6.75 -23.72
C ASP A 120 14.31 6.27 -25.13
N PRO A 121 13.37 6.03 -26.06
CA PRO A 121 13.72 5.60 -27.40
C PRO A 121 14.47 6.66 -28.21
N LEU A 122 14.46 7.93 -27.77
CA LEU A 122 15.08 9.06 -28.47
C LEU A 122 15.86 9.98 -27.51
N PRO A 123 16.95 9.51 -26.88
CA PRO A 123 17.65 10.26 -25.84
C PRO A 123 18.42 11.49 -26.36
N ASP A 124 18.72 11.52 -27.67
CA ASP A 124 19.55 12.54 -28.32
C ASP A 124 18.74 13.50 -29.22
N LEU A 125 17.40 13.39 -29.22
CA LEU A 125 16.53 14.15 -30.13
C LEU A 125 15.94 15.42 -29.51
#